data_AF-A0A5Y4CTN4-F1
#
_entry.id   AF-A0A5Y4CTN4-F1
#
_cell.length_a   1.000
_cell.length_b   1.000
_cell.length_c   1.000
_cell.angle_alpha   90.00
_cell.angle_beta   90.00
_cell.angle_gamma   90.00
#
_symmetry.space_group_name_H-M   'P 1'
#
loop_
_entity.id
_entity.type
_entity.pdbx_description
1 polymer ?
#
loop_
_entity_poly.entity_id
_entity_poly.type
_entity_poly.pdbx_seq_one_letter_code
_entity_poly.pdbx_strand_id
1 'polypeptide(L)'
;GEIIIDNKVVASNVSFDIRYEDGLVLCLANRRSNYIAKRLGKVACVRILDVNRLKKVLDEQIGLVSEAGECKYTKYHLRNHFLKSHLDSWQDEFRLFWKNANAQEVVIPPGIAVQERIRCR
;
A
#
# COMPACT_ATOMS: atom_id res chain seq x y z
N GLY A 1 -8.38 -27.52 -8.76
CA GLY A 1 -9.26 -26.58 -9.49
C GLY A 1 -9.02 -26.73 -10.97
N GLU A 2 -10.00 -26.34 -11.77
CA GLU A 2 -9.89 -26.29 -13.23
C GLU A 2 -9.70 -24.82 -13.65
N ILE A 3 -8.86 -24.59 -14.66
CA ILE A 3 -8.78 -23.30 -15.34
C ILE A 3 -9.71 -23.41 -16.56
N ILE A 4 -10.73 -22.56 -16.61
CA ILE A 4 -11.69 -22.50 -17.72
C ILE A 4 -11.49 -21.19 -18.47
N ILE A 5 -11.25 -21.28 -19.78
CA ILE A 5 -11.19 -20.14 -20.71
C ILE A 5 -12.19 -20.44 -21.83
N ASP A 6 -13.09 -19.51 -22.13
CA ASP A 6 -14.13 -19.65 -23.17
C ASP A 6 -14.94 -20.96 -23.06
N ASN A 7 -15.39 -21.31 -21.84
CA ASN A 7 -16.08 -22.56 -21.51
C ASN A 7 -15.31 -23.86 -21.83
N LYS A 8 -14.00 -23.79 -22.05
CA LYS A 8 -13.12 -24.97 -22.19
C LYS A 8 -12.19 -25.09 -20.98
N VAL A 9 -12.12 -26.29 -20.42
CA VAL A 9 -11.13 -26.63 -19.41
C VAL A 9 -9.76 -26.68 -20.09
N VAL A 10 -8.89 -25.72 -19.77
CA VAL A 10 -7.53 -25.62 -20.33
C VAL A 10 -6.47 -26.22 -19.41
N ALA A 11 -6.77 -26.40 -18.13
CA ALA A 11 -5.93 -27.12 -17.19
C ALA A 11 -6.78 -27.74 -16.06
N SER A 12 -6.46 -28.98 -15.68
CA SER A 12 -7.05 -29.70 -14.55
C SER A 12 -5.97 -30.01 -13.51
N ASN A 13 -6.37 -30.33 -12.27
CA ASN A 13 -5.47 -30.56 -11.13
C ASN A 13 -4.58 -29.37 -10.72
N VAL A 14 -5.04 -28.13 -10.94
CA VAL A 14 -4.31 -26.93 -10.50
C VAL A 14 -4.64 -26.65 -9.02
N SER A 15 -3.62 -26.44 -8.19
CA SER A 15 -3.77 -25.94 -6.82
C SER A 15 -3.57 -24.43 -6.78
N PHE A 16 -4.42 -23.73 -6.02
CA PHE A 16 -4.30 -22.30 -5.79
C PHE A 16 -4.11 -22.08 -4.29
N ASP A 17 -3.03 -21.39 -3.89
CA ASP A 17 -2.83 -20.91 -2.51
C ASP A 17 -3.35 -19.46 -2.43
N ILE A 18 -4.65 -19.31 -2.21
CA ILE A 18 -5.31 -18.02 -2.00
C ILE A 18 -5.56 -17.87 -0.50
N ARG A 19 -5.12 -16.75 0.07
CA ARG A 19 -5.37 -16.41 1.48
C ARG A 19 -6.11 -15.08 1.53
N TYR A 20 -7.16 -15.04 2.33
CA TYR A 20 -7.90 -13.82 2.63
C TYR A 20 -7.44 -13.30 3.99
N GLU A 21 -7.14 -12.01 4.04
CA GLU A 21 -6.72 -11.33 5.26
C GLU A 21 -7.39 -9.96 5.30
N ASP A 22 -8.28 -9.78 6.27
CA ASP A 22 -8.92 -8.51 6.53
C ASP A 22 -7.97 -7.59 7.29
N GLY A 23 -7.96 -6.31 6.94
CA GLY A 23 -7.15 -5.34 7.64
C GLY A 23 -7.17 -3.94 7.02
N LEU A 24 -6.59 -3.01 7.76
CA LEU A 24 -6.40 -1.63 7.33
C LEU A 24 -4.98 -1.46 6.79
N VAL A 25 -4.84 -0.78 5.65
CA VAL A 25 -3.53 -0.47 5.07
C VAL A 25 -3.40 1.03 4.81
N LEU A 26 -2.28 1.61 5.25
CA LEU A 26 -1.86 2.95 4.88
C LEU A 26 -0.66 2.85 3.94
N CYS A 27 -0.82 3.34 2.71
CA CYS A 27 0.23 3.38 1.69
C CYS A 27 0.84 4.78 1.61
N LEU A 28 2.16 4.86 1.78
CA LEU A 28 2.96 6.09 1.68
C LEU A 28 3.92 5.93 0.50
N ALA A 29 4.15 7.00 -0.27
CA ALA A 29 5.19 6.98 -1.30
C ALA A 29 6.55 7.34 -0.68
N ASN A 30 7.59 6.55 -0.95
CA ASN A 30 8.97 6.83 -0.50
C ASN A 30 9.57 8.04 -1.19
N ARG A 31 9.12 8.32 -2.42
CA ARG A 31 9.64 9.42 -3.24
C ARG A 31 8.53 10.30 -3.78
N ARG A 32 8.83 11.59 -3.84
CA ARG A 32 8.00 12.57 -4.54
C ARG A 32 8.40 12.61 -6.02
N SER A 33 7.45 12.40 -6.92
CA SER A 33 7.65 12.54 -8.37
C SER A 33 6.63 13.50 -8.97
N ASN A 34 7.11 14.62 -9.52
CA ASN A 34 6.23 15.57 -10.21
C ASN A 34 5.61 14.94 -11.47
N TYR A 35 6.32 14.04 -12.16
CA TYR A 35 5.79 13.33 -13.33
C TYR A 35 4.60 12.46 -12.95
N ILE A 36 4.74 11.61 -11.93
CA ILE A 36 3.66 10.75 -11.44
C ILE A 36 2.51 11.59 -10.91
N ALA A 37 2.81 12.62 -10.12
CA ALA A 37 1.79 13.51 -9.57
C ALA A 37 0.95 14.20 -10.67
N LYS A 38 1.60 14.70 -11.72
CA LYS A 38 0.92 15.27 -12.90
C LYS A 38 0.05 14.24 -13.61
N ARG A 39 0.60 13.03 -13.86
CA ARG A 39 -0.15 11.92 -14.47
C ARG A 39 -1.41 11.54 -13.67
N LEU A 40 -1.35 11.68 -12.34
CA LEU A 40 -2.47 11.41 -11.42
C LEU A 40 -3.33 12.65 -11.11
N GLY A 41 -3.08 13.79 -11.77
CA GLY A 41 -3.85 15.03 -11.56
C GLY A 41 -3.74 15.62 -10.15
N LYS A 42 -2.64 15.36 -9.44
CA LYS A 42 -2.43 15.83 -8.06
C LYS A 42 -1.79 17.22 -8.05
N VAL A 43 -2.33 18.11 -7.20
CA VAL A 43 -1.84 19.49 -7.03
C VAL A 43 -0.98 19.68 -5.77
N ALA A 44 -1.16 18.80 -4.79
CA ALA A 44 -0.40 18.78 -3.54
C ALA A 44 -0.32 17.36 -2.99
N CYS A 45 0.65 17.12 -2.13
CA CYS A 45 0.73 15.93 -1.29
C CYS A 45 1.09 16.33 0.15
N VAL A 46 1.02 15.36 1.05
CA VAL A 46 1.45 15.51 2.42
C VAL A 46 2.73 14.72 2.59
N ARG A 47 3.80 15.38 3.05
CA ARG A 47 5.06 14.72 3.38
C ARG A 47 5.08 14.43 4.87
N ILE A 48 5.17 13.15 5.20
CA ILE A 48 5.39 12.67 6.56
C ILE A 48 6.84 12.97 6.94
N LEU A 49 7.04 13.60 8.09
CA LEU A 49 8.36 13.98 8.60
C LEU A 49 9.05 12.82 9.33
N ASP A 50 8.27 12.01 10.03
CA ASP A 50 8.74 10.85 10.79
C ASP A 50 7.68 9.74 10.73
N VAL A 51 7.98 8.69 9.96
CA VAL A 51 7.07 7.56 9.75
C VAL A 51 6.94 6.69 11.00
N ASN A 52 7.97 6.61 11.84
CA ASN A 52 7.95 5.81 13.07
C ASN A 52 7.07 6.49 14.12
N ARG A 53 7.16 7.82 14.22
CA ARG A 53 6.27 8.60 15.08
C ARG A 53 4.82 8.53 14.61
N LEU A 54 4.57 8.64 13.30
CA LEU A 54 3.23 8.45 12.74
C LEU A 54 2.69 7.06 13.09
N LYS A 55 3.47 6.01 12.83
CA LYS A 55 3.11 4.63 13.14
C LYS A 55 2.70 4.47 14.60
N LYS A 56 3.53 4.93 15.53
CA LYS A 56 3.23 4.83 16.97
C LYS A 56 1.89 5.47 17.33
N VAL A 57 1.64 6.67 16.83
CA VAL A 57 0.38 7.40 17.09
C VAL A 57 -0.84 6.72 16.47
N LEU A 58 -0.68 6.13 15.28
CA LEU A 58 -1.76 5.40 14.63
C LEU A 58 -2.02 4.06 15.30
N ASP A 59 -0.98 3.31 15.68
CA ASP A 59 -1.10 2.06 16.44
C ASP A 59 -1.85 2.28 17.76
N GLU A 60 -1.50 3.35 18.50
CA GLU A 60 -2.14 3.71 19.76
C GLU A 60 -3.64 4.03 19.57
N GLN A 61 -4.01 4.75 18.50
CA GLN A 61 -5.41 5.07 18.20
C GLN A 61 -6.21 3.86 17.71
N ILE A 62 -5.58 3.01 16.90
CA ILE A 62 -6.21 1.83 16.31
C ILE A 62 -6.34 0.71 17.36
N GLY A 63 -5.48 0.70 18.38
CA GLY A 63 -5.40 -0.35 19.39
C GLY A 63 -4.69 -1.62 18.92
N LEU A 64 -3.99 -1.56 17.77
CA LEU A 64 -3.26 -2.68 17.17
C LEU A 64 -1.88 -2.22 16.73
N VAL A 65 -0.89 -3.11 16.84
CA VAL A 65 0.45 -2.84 16.33
C VAL A 65 0.49 -3.15 14.84
N SER A 66 0.82 -2.16 14.01
CA SER A 66 0.99 -2.40 12.58
C SER A 66 2.25 -3.19 12.25
N GLU A 67 2.20 -3.94 11.15
CA GLU A 67 3.39 -4.26 10.37
C GLU A 67 3.80 -3.03 9.55
N ALA A 68 5.10 -2.85 9.30
CA ALA A 68 5.62 -1.67 8.61
C ALA A 68 6.81 -2.03 7.73
N GLY A 69 6.86 -1.48 6.52
CA GLY A 69 7.99 -1.72 5.63
C GLY A 69 7.80 -1.24 4.20
N GLU A 70 8.91 -1.20 3.48
CA GLU A 70 8.92 -0.96 2.04
C GLU A 70 8.32 -2.13 1.26
N CYS A 71 7.58 -1.81 0.21
CA CYS A 71 7.13 -2.81 -0.74
C CYS A 71 8.30 -3.33 -1.56
N LYS A 72 8.42 -4.65 -1.62
CA LYS A 72 9.28 -5.36 -2.56
C LYS A 72 8.51 -5.64 -3.85
N TYR A 73 9.25 -5.89 -4.92
CA TYR A 73 8.70 -6.08 -6.25
C TYR A 73 9.19 -7.38 -6.88
N THR A 74 8.29 -8.11 -7.53
CA THR A 74 8.60 -9.39 -8.15
C THR A 74 8.05 -9.51 -9.57
N LYS A 75 8.74 -10.31 -10.39
CA LYS A 75 8.29 -10.68 -11.73
C LYS A 75 7.36 -11.90 -11.72
N TYR A 76 7.28 -12.60 -10.59
CA TYR A 76 6.50 -13.83 -10.44
C TYR A 76 5.08 -13.56 -9.92
N HIS A 77 4.27 -14.60 -9.89
CA HIS A 77 2.87 -14.52 -9.47
C HIS A 77 2.68 -14.33 -7.96
N LEU A 78 3.71 -14.57 -7.15
CA LEU A 78 3.66 -14.39 -5.69
C LEU A 78 3.44 -12.92 -5.34
N ARG A 79 2.41 -12.63 -4.55
CA ARG A 79 2.09 -11.27 -4.08
C ARG A 79 1.54 -11.33 -2.66
N ASN A 80 1.79 -10.27 -1.88
CA ASN A 80 1.23 -10.09 -0.54
C ASN A 80 1.15 -8.58 -0.21
N HIS A 81 0.81 -8.23 1.03
CA HIS A 81 0.67 -6.85 1.49
C HIS A 81 1.93 -5.98 1.27
N PHE A 82 3.11 -6.59 1.21
CA PHE A 82 4.41 -5.92 1.00
C PHE A 82 5.15 -6.42 -0.25
N LEU A 83 4.53 -7.22 -1.11
CA LEU A 83 5.14 -7.78 -2.32
C LEU A 83 4.22 -7.56 -3.52
N LYS A 84 4.62 -6.66 -4.42
CA LYS A 84 3.84 -6.23 -5.59
C LYS A 84 4.45 -6.71 -6.89
N SER A 85 3.69 -6.58 -7.98
CA SER A 85 4.23 -6.76 -9.33
C SER A 85 5.34 -5.77 -9.62
N HIS A 86 6.38 -6.19 -10.34
CA HIS A 86 7.40 -5.28 -10.87
C HIS A 86 6.82 -4.19 -11.79
N LEU A 87 5.67 -4.45 -12.42
CA LEU A 87 4.94 -3.45 -13.21
C LEU A 87 4.44 -2.27 -12.35
N ASP A 88 4.31 -2.47 -11.03
CA ASP A 88 3.89 -1.45 -10.07
C ASP A 88 5.07 -0.77 -9.35
N SER A 89 6.31 -1.09 -9.73
CA SER A 89 7.53 -0.52 -9.11
C SER A 89 7.65 1.00 -9.20
N TRP A 90 6.90 1.62 -10.11
CA TRP A 90 6.82 3.08 -10.21
C TRP A 90 6.20 3.72 -8.96
N GLN A 91 5.38 2.99 -8.19
CA GLN A 91 4.68 3.48 -7.01
C GLN A 91 5.62 3.70 -5.81
N ASP A 92 6.63 2.83 -5.64
CA ASP A 92 7.67 2.92 -4.59
C ASP A 92 7.11 3.26 -3.21
N GLU A 93 6.47 2.27 -2.60
CA GLU A 93 5.64 2.44 -1.42
C GLU A 93 6.31 1.95 -0.15
N PHE A 94 6.04 2.65 0.95
CA PHE A 94 6.12 2.16 2.31
C PHE A 94 4.71 1.94 2.83
N ARG A 95 4.46 0.83 3.53
CA ARG A 95 3.13 0.50 4.03
C ARG A 95 3.13 0.35 5.55
N LEU A 96 2.03 0.74 6.16
CA LEU A 96 1.61 0.29 7.48
C LEU A 96 0.39 -0.62 7.29
N PHE A 97 0.39 -1.79 7.91
CA PHE A 97 -0.70 -2.76 7.81
C PHE A 97 -1.15 -3.21 9.19
N TRP A 98 -2.44 -3.06 9.49
CA TRP A 98 -3.08 -3.52 10.72
C TRP A 98 -4.02 -4.67 10.39
N LYS A 99 -3.56 -5.89 10.68
CA LYS A 99 -4.34 -7.10 10.51
C LYS A 99 -5.57 -7.11 11.44
N ASN A 100 -6.72 -7.53 10.91
CA ASN A 100 -8.01 -7.59 11.61
C ASN A 100 -8.51 -6.22 12.12
N ALA A 101 -7.96 -5.11 11.63
CA ALA A 101 -8.47 -3.79 11.96
C ALA A 101 -9.76 -3.50 11.19
N ASN A 102 -10.76 -2.97 11.91
CA ASN A 102 -11.94 -2.40 11.29
C ASN A 102 -11.63 -1.01 10.71
N ALA A 103 -12.44 -0.58 9.75
CA ALA A 103 -12.39 0.80 9.27
C ALA A 103 -12.70 1.76 10.43
N GLN A 104 -11.84 2.75 10.61
CA GLN A 104 -12.00 3.76 11.65
C GLN A 104 -11.33 5.07 11.23
N GLU A 105 -11.80 6.16 11.82
CA GLU A 105 -11.19 7.48 11.67
C GLU A 105 -10.06 7.66 12.69
N VAL A 106 -8.98 8.31 12.26
CA VAL A 106 -7.80 8.58 13.08
C VAL A 106 -7.42 10.04 12.95
N VAL A 107 -6.77 10.58 13.98
CA VAL A 107 -6.25 11.94 14.00
C VAL A 107 -4.75 11.90 13.73
N ILE A 108 -4.30 12.66 12.73
CA ILE A 108 -2.87 12.93 12.51
C ILE A 108 -2.51 14.19 13.31
N PRO A 109 -1.69 14.09 14.36
CA PRO A 109 -1.36 15.23 15.20
C PRO A 109 -0.48 16.25 14.45
N PRO A 110 -0.52 17.53 14.87
CA PRO A 110 0.30 18.58 14.28
C PRO A 110 1.79 18.26 14.39
N GLY A 111 2.55 18.68 13.38
CA GLY A 111 4.01 18.48 13.35
C GLY A 111 4.48 17.09 12.92
N ILE A 112 3.58 16.16 12.56
CA ILE A 112 3.95 14.87 11.93
C ILE A 112 4.10 15.01 10.42
N ALA A 113 3.39 15.94 9.81
CA ALA A 113 3.38 16.09 8.37
C ALA A 113 3.29 17.54 7.93
N VAL A 114 3.75 17.80 6.70
CA VAL A 114 3.69 19.11 6.07
C VAL A 114 3.08 19.00 4.68
N GLN A 115 2.33 20.03 4.28
CA GLN A 115 1.80 20.10 2.92
C GLN A 115 2.92 20.47 1.95
N GLU A 116 3.03 19.71 0.87
CA GLU A 116 3.97 19.92 -0.22
C GLU A 116 3.21 20.23 -1.51
N ARG A 117 3.44 21.41 -2.08
CA ARG A 117 2.85 21.77 -3.37
C ARG A 117 3.58 21.04 -4.50
N ILE A 118 2.80 20.47 -5.42
CA ILE A 118 3.33 19.86 -6.64
C ILE A 118 3.51 20.99 -7.66
N ARG A 119 4.75 21.19 -8.12
CA ARG A 119 5.07 22.27 -9.05
C ARG A 119 4.49 21.93 -10.42
N CYS A 120 3.45 22.64 -10.81
CA CYS A 120 2.98 22.70 -12.19
C CYS A 120 3.85 23.70 -12.95
N ARG A 121 5.02 23.27 -13.43
CA ARG A 121 5.71 23.92 -14.54
C ARG A 121 5.97 22.87 -15.60
#